data_AF-A0A814CGX4-F1
#
_entry.id   AF-A0A814CGX4-F1
#
_cell.length_a   1.000
_cell.length_b   1.000
_cell.length_c   1.000
_cell.angle_alpha   90.00
_cell.angle_beta   90.00
_cell.angle_gamma   90.00
#
_symmetry.space_group_name_H-M   'P 1'
#
loop_
_entity.id
_entity.type
_entity.pdbx_description
1 polymer ?
#
loop_
_entity_poly.entity_id
_entity_poly.type
_entity_poly.pdbx_seq_one_letter_code
_entity_poly.pdbx_strand_id
1 'polypeptide(L)'
;MRRSRPRFPPWRQNRPPYQQSYRSSSASHSQQQFQQGQLHDVFDFVNLPEAFPSIKQAIEDPTLTPIIMERNQQVTPAPADLFTLMNFASRIRQKIDTLVLAPSSFTACQVSEVREVGSYKHNTIIKPPVGSQTPLSYDLVVVLKTLPTREAIDQLGNRIKQDLLSENQPNEAEVLSICNTDYGLSIENGQMAVHILVTTIPMNLNSLDPSIHLSRQICKRNLNAIKHAKWVDETCSHPSIKLLVRLLKDLRQRFNGLEPLNTWLINLLAHHCVTNNNNSHEQLPPSYALKRALQLLSSGLFLPGSSGLYDPFNDSHANSRSQPIMTLEEQDRLCSTSQTLLRALAIHPRYVLGLEDGPDIFAGPCQLNGVAFTPNEPVISKDESNSHMSSDTQQQAIYVEVNS
;
A
#
# COMPACT_ATOMS: atom_id res chain seq x y z
N MET A 1 30.08 77.85 -4.77
CA MET A 1 28.90 77.30 -4.05
C MET A 1 28.90 75.78 -4.19
N ARG A 2 29.21 75.06 -3.10
CA ARG A 2 29.40 73.59 -3.09
C ARG A 2 28.05 72.87 -3.02
N ARG A 3 27.87 71.85 -3.86
CA ARG A 3 26.68 70.97 -3.94
C ARG A 3 26.60 70.06 -2.70
N SER A 4 25.45 70.07 -2.03
CA SER A 4 25.14 69.27 -0.83
C SER A 4 24.36 67.99 -1.21
N ARG A 5 24.81 66.84 -0.70
CA ARG A 5 24.09 65.55 -0.76
C ARG A 5 22.87 65.56 0.18
N PRO A 6 21.75 64.87 -0.13
CA PRO A 6 20.65 64.72 0.82
C PRO A 6 21.04 63.76 1.95
N ARG A 7 20.83 64.19 3.19
CA ARG A 7 20.93 63.38 4.42
C ARG A 7 19.57 62.74 4.70
N PHE A 8 19.55 61.44 4.99
CA PHE A 8 18.37 60.73 5.53
C PHE A 8 18.02 61.26 6.94
N PRO A 9 16.73 61.40 7.30
CA PRO A 9 16.30 61.81 8.63
C PRO A 9 16.22 60.65 9.64
N PRO A 10 16.32 60.93 10.95
CA PRO A 10 16.61 59.95 12.01
C PRO A 10 15.32 59.38 12.63
N TRP A 11 15.12 58.07 12.57
CA TRP A 11 14.05 57.38 13.31
C TRP A 11 14.65 56.44 14.37
N ARG A 12 15.19 57.04 15.42
CA ARG A 12 15.35 56.41 16.74
C ARG A 12 15.08 57.48 17.77
N GLN A 13 13.86 57.51 18.32
CA GLN A 13 13.52 57.99 19.66
C GLN A 13 12.00 57.91 19.84
N ASN A 14 11.57 56.76 20.38
CA ASN A 14 10.39 56.59 21.25
C ASN A 14 10.16 55.09 21.47
N ARG A 15 10.81 54.52 22.48
CA ARG A 15 10.36 53.29 23.14
C ARG A 15 10.18 53.60 24.64
N PRO A 16 9.04 53.25 25.25
CA PRO A 16 8.84 53.38 26.68
C PRO A 16 9.72 52.37 27.44
N PRO A 17 10.04 52.62 28.73
CA PRO A 17 11.01 51.82 29.47
C PRO A 17 10.39 50.48 29.86
N TYR A 18 10.91 49.38 29.29
CA TYR A 18 10.64 48.05 29.81
C TYR A 18 11.62 47.80 30.97
N GLN A 19 11.24 48.22 32.18
CA GLN A 19 11.93 47.81 33.40
C GLN A 19 11.63 46.33 33.67
N GLN A 20 12.69 45.54 33.72
CA GLN A 20 12.70 44.16 34.19
C GLN A 20 12.17 44.09 35.63
N SER A 21 11.07 43.35 35.82
CA SER A 21 10.86 42.63 37.07
C SER A 21 11.11 41.15 36.77
N TYR A 22 12.30 40.68 37.13
CA TYR A 22 12.58 39.25 37.24
C TYR A 22 11.75 38.71 38.40
N ARG A 23 10.50 38.34 38.14
CA ARG A 23 9.87 37.25 38.90
C ARG A 23 10.40 35.96 38.30
N SER A 24 11.33 35.34 39.02
CA SER A 24 11.68 33.94 38.87
C SER A 24 10.45 33.08 39.17
N SER A 25 9.49 33.05 38.25
CA SER A 25 8.65 31.87 38.10
C SER A 25 9.54 30.84 37.43
N SER A 26 10.02 29.89 38.21
CA SER A 26 10.53 28.62 37.71
C SER A 26 9.40 27.93 36.93
N ALA A 27 9.14 28.39 35.71
CA ALA A 27 8.53 27.58 34.69
C ALA A 27 9.60 26.52 34.41
N SER A 28 9.46 25.39 35.11
CA SER A 28 10.13 24.17 34.72
C SER A 28 9.98 24.06 33.22
N HIS A 29 11.10 24.19 32.49
CA HIS A 29 11.24 23.53 31.22
C HIS A 29 10.98 22.05 31.51
N SER A 30 9.71 21.65 31.51
CA SER A 30 9.36 20.32 31.08
C SER A 30 9.79 20.31 29.62
N GLN A 31 11.05 19.94 29.39
CA GLN A 31 11.32 19.04 28.28
C GLN A 31 10.18 18.02 28.40
N GLN A 32 9.22 18.09 27.48
CA GLN A 32 8.39 16.92 27.25
C GLN A 32 9.40 15.87 26.82
N GLN A 33 9.95 15.14 27.80
CA GLN A 33 10.48 13.83 27.56
C GLN A 33 9.35 13.16 26.81
N PHE A 34 9.59 12.85 25.53
CA PHE A 34 8.74 11.91 24.81
C PHE A 34 8.59 10.72 25.75
N GLN A 35 7.41 10.57 26.35
CA GLN A 35 7.15 9.43 27.22
C GLN A 35 7.33 8.21 26.32
N GLN A 36 8.38 7.42 26.61
CA GLN A 36 8.60 6.15 25.93
C GLN A 36 7.30 5.34 26.02
N GLY A 37 6.59 5.22 24.89
CA GLY A 37 5.34 4.45 24.79
C GLY A 37 4.10 5.21 24.32
N GLN A 38 4.08 6.55 24.23
CA GLN A 38 2.93 7.26 23.64
C GLN A 38 3.07 7.35 22.12
N LEU A 39 2.11 6.77 21.39
CA LEU A 39 2.03 6.92 19.93
C LEU A 39 1.76 8.39 19.58
N HIS A 40 2.40 8.89 18.53
CA HIS A 40 2.20 10.25 18.03
C HIS A 40 1.64 10.23 16.61
N ASP A 41 0.73 11.15 16.30
CA ASP A 41 0.29 11.37 14.93
C ASP A 41 1.38 12.11 14.16
N VAL A 42 1.62 11.69 12.92
CA VAL A 42 2.61 12.33 12.06
C VAL A 42 2.10 13.65 11.52
N PHE A 43 3.04 14.52 11.16
CA PHE A 43 2.70 15.80 10.55
C PHE A 43 1.94 15.59 9.22
N ASP A 44 0.75 16.18 9.13
CA ASP A 44 -0.09 16.20 7.95
C ASP A 44 -0.52 17.62 7.61
N PHE A 45 0.08 18.15 6.54
CA PHE A 45 -0.15 19.52 6.08
C PHE A 45 -1.63 19.81 5.78
N VAL A 46 -2.35 18.82 5.23
CA VAL A 46 -3.75 19.00 4.81
C VAL A 46 -4.68 19.22 5.99
N ASN A 47 -4.32 18.70 7.17
CA ASN A 47 -5.11 18.87 8.38
C ASN A 47 -4.77 20.14 9.16
N LEU A 48 -3.78 20.94 8.71
CA LEU A 48 -3.28 22.12 9.42
C LEU A 48 -3.25 23.42 8.55
N PRO A 49 -4.31 23.74 7.79
CA PRO A 49 -4.32 24.90 6.88
C PRO A 49 -4.21 26.23 7.63
N GLU A 50 -4.75 26.34 8.84
CA GLU A 50 -4.69 27.56 9.65
C GLU A 50 -3.28 27.84 10.19
N ALA A 51 -2.51 26.78 10.48
CA ALA A 51 -1.13 26.91 10.95
C ALA A 51 -0.16 27.25 9.80
N PHE A 52 -0.51 26.89 8.56
CA PHE A 52 0.31 27.11 7.37
C PHE A 52 -0.47 27.82 6.24
N PRO A 53 -0.87 29.09 6.45
CA PRO A 53 -1.59 29.84 5.43
C PRO A 53 -0.71 30.07 4.20
N SER A 54 -1.27 29.81 3.02
CA SER A 54 -0.54 30.01 1.76
C SER A 54 -0.35 31.50 1.47
N ILE A 55 0.90 31.94 1.28
CA ILE A 55 1.24 33.36 1.00
C ILE A 55 0.79 33.78 -0.39
N LYS A 56 0.83 32.85 -1.35
CA LYS A 56 0.23 32.99 -2.68
C LYS A 56 -1.03 32.14 -2.70
N GLN A 57 -2.07 32.51 -3.47
CA GLN A 57 -3.19 31.61 -3.68
C GLN A 57 -2.63 30.25 -4.13
N ALA A 58 -3.06 29.18 -3.46
CA ALA A 58 -2.72 27.82 -3.84
C ALA A 58 -3.38 27.56 -5.20
N ILE A 59 -2.69 27.96 -6.27
CA ILE A 59 -3.04 27.56 -7.61
C ILE A 59 -2.81 26.06 -7.59
N GLU A 60 -3.89 25.27 -7.67
CA GLU A 60 -3.77 23.85 -7.95
C GLU A 60 -2.74 23.71 -9.06
N ASP A 61 -1.70 22.91 -8.85
CA ASP A 61 -0.68 22.71 -9.87
C ASP A 61 -1.36 22.18 -11.14
N PRO A 62 -1.63 23.04 -12.14
CA PRO A 62 -2.53 22.69 -13.24
C PRO A 62 -1.84 21.67 -14.16
N THR A 63 -0.54 21.45 -13.95
CA THR A 63 0.29 20.56 -14.74
C THR A 63 0.28 19.14 -14.18
N LEU A 64 0.19 18.96 -12.86
CA LEU A 64 0.35 17.64 -12.26
C LEU A 64 -0.87 16.73 -12.51
N THR A 65 -2.09 17.26 -12.44
CA THR A 65 -3.29 16.43 -12.68
C THR A 65 -3.31 15.80 -14.08
N PRO A 66 -3.05 16.54 -15.18
CA PRO A 66 -2.88 15.94 -16.51
C PRO A 66 -1.81 14.85 -16.58
N ILE A 67 -0.62 15.08 -16.00
CA ILE A 67 0.48 14.11 -15.96
C ILE A 67 0.05 12.83 -15.23
N ILE A 68 -0.67 12.97 -14.12
CA ILE A 68 -1.22 11.85 -13.37
C ILE A 68 -2.24 11.06 -14.22
N MET A 69 -3.13 11.75 -14.95
CA MET A 69 -4.10 11.08 -15.83
C MET A 69 -3.40 10.32 -16.96
N GLU A 70 -2.37 10.92 -17.58
CA GLU A 70 -1.55 10.32 -18.63
C GLU A 70 -0.89 9.01 -18.12
N ARG A 71 -0.21 9.05 -16.97
CA ARG A 71 0.40 7.84 -16.39
C ARG A 71 -0.65 6.81 -16.02
N ASN A 72 -1.77 7.23 -15.43
CA ASN A 72 -2.86 6.33 -15.07
C ASN A 72 -3.40 5.56 -16.29
N GLN A 73 -3.51 6.20 -17.46
CA GLN A 73 -3.89 5.52 -18.69
C GLN A 73 -2.83 4.51 -19.15
N GLN A 74 -1.53 4.84 -19.04
CA GLN A 74 -0.45 3.92 -19.42
C GLN A 74 -0.40 2.66 -18.55
N VAL A 75 -0.60 2.78 -17.24
CA VAL A 75 -0.52 1.65 -16.29
C VAL A 75 -1.78 0.80 -16.25
N THR A 76 -2.92 1.31 -16.72
CA THR A 76 -4.18 0.56 -16.70
C THR A 76 -4.22 -0.45 -17.86
N PRO A 77 -4.50 -1.74 -17.61
CA PRO A 77 -4.67 -2.73 -18.67
C PRO A 77 -5.77 -2.35 -19.66
N ALA A 78 -5.69 -2.85 -20.90
CA ALA A 78 -6.71 -2.53 -21.89
C ALA A 78 -8.06 -3.18 -21.51
N PRO A 79 -9.21 -2.55 -21.83
CA PRO A 79 -10.52 -3.14 -21.53
C PRO A 79 -10.74 -4.54 -22.13
N ALA A 80 -10.15 -4.82 -23.29
CA ALA A 80 -10.20 -6.13 -23.93
C ALA A 80 -9.46 -7.22 -23.13
N ASP A 81 -8.30 -6.89 -22.56
CA ASP A 81 -7.53 -7.79 -21.71
C ASP A 81 -8.30 -8.10 -20.42
N LEU A 82 -8.90 -7.06 -19.81
CA LEU A 82 -9.73 -7.22 -18.61
C LEU A 82 -10.97 -8.08 -18.88
N PHE A 83 -11.62 -7.91 -20.03
CA PHE A 83 -12.76 -8.74 -20.42
C PHE A 83 -12.37 -10.20 -20.63
N THR A 84 -11.21 -10.45 -21.25
CA THR A 84 -10.69 -11.80 -21.46
C THR A 84 -10.33 -12.47 -20.12
N LEU A 85 -9.67 -11.73 -19.21
CA LEU A 85 -9.38 -12.17 -17.85
C LEU A 85 -10.65 -12.48 -17.07
N MET A 86 -11.68 -11.64 -17.18
CA MET A 86 -12.98 -11.87 -16.56
C MET A 86 -13.63 -13.16 -17.04
N ASN A 87 -13.63 -13.41 -18.36
CA ASN A 87 -14.22 -14.62 -18.93
C ASN A 87 -13.47 -15.86 -18.47
N PHE A 88 -12.14 -15.81 -18.44
CA PHE A 88 -11.31 -16.90 -17.92
C PHE A 88 -11.61 -17.20 -16.45
N ALA A 89 -11.63 -16.17 -15.60
CA ALA A 89 -11.97 -16.31 -14.17
C ALA A 89 -13.42 -16.78 -13.95
N SER A 90 -14.37 -16.32 -14.78
CA SER A 90 -15.78 -16.71 -14.69
C SER A 90 -15.99 -18.19 -15.00
N ARG A 91 -15.28 -18.74 -16.00
CA ARG A 91 -15.28 -20.17 -16.29
C ARG A 91 -14.80 -20.98 -15.08
N ILE A 92 -13.65 -20.60 -14.50
CA ILE A 92 -13.10 -21.25 -13.30
C ILE A 92 -14.08 -21.16 -12.13
N ARG A 93 -14.63 -19.96 -11.88
CA ARG A 93 -15.61 -19.72 -10.81
C ARG A 93 -16.84 -20.60 -10.98
N GLN A 94 -17.40 -20.71 -12.18
CA GLN A 94 -18.57 -21.56 -12.46
C GLN A 94 -18.32 -23.04 -12.14
N LYS A 95 -17.10 -23.54 -12.38
CA LYS A 95 -16.72 -24.91 -11.98
C LYS A 95 -16.72 -25.07 -10.47
N ILE A 96 -16.15 -24.10 -9.74
CA ILE A 96 -16.14 -24.15 -8.28
C ILE A 96 -17.56 -24.00 -7.71
N ASP A 97 -18.40 -23.13 -8.28
CA ASP A 97 -19.80 -22.97 -7.88
C ASP A 97 -20.61 -24.27 -8.08
N THR A 98 -20.30 -25.05 -9.11
CA THR A 98 -20.90 -26.39 -9.31
C THR A 98 -20.51 -27.35 -8.16
N LEU A 99 -19.26 -27.29 -7.69
CA LEU A 99 -18.81 -28.09 -6.53
C LEU A 99 -19.48 -27.64 -5.22
N VAL A 100 -19.81 -26.35 -5.07
CA VAL A 100 -20.59 -25.84 -3.94
C VAL A 100 -22.01 -26.40 -3.94
N LEU A 101 -22.66 -26.46 -5.12
CA LEU A 101 -24.03 -26.94 -5.27
C LEU A 101 -24.15 -28.47 -5.18
N ALA A 102 -23.13 -29.21 -5.62
CA ALA A 102 -23.11 -30.68 -5.66
C ALA A 102 -21.93 -31.28 -4.87
N PRO A 103 -21.93 -31.19 -3.52
CA PRO A 103 -20.79 -31.61 -2.69
C PRO A 103 -20.53 -33.13 -2.71
N SER A 104 -21.50 -33.95 -3.11
CA SER A 104 -21.32 -35.40 -3.26
C SER A 104 -20.47 -35.78 -4.48
N SER A 105 -20.29 -34.86 -5.44
CA SER A 105 -19.52 -35.10 -6.67
C SER A 105 -18.00 -35.02 -6.48
N PHE A 106 -17.55 -34.55 -5.31
CA PHE A 106 -16.14 -34.35 -4.98
C PHE A 106 -15.90 -34.62 -3.49
N THR A 107 -15.19 -35.70 -3.19
CA THR A 107 -15.01 -36.18 -1.82
C THR A 107 -13.79 -35.60 -1.10
N ALA A 108 -12.87 -34.96 -1.83
CA ALA A 108 -11.60 -34.49 -1.27
C ALA A 108 -11.78 -33.29 -0.33
N CYS A 109 -12.66 -32.35 -0.68
CA CYS A 109 -13.06 -31.26 0.20
C CYS A 109 -14.47 -30.79 -0.12
N GLN A 110 -15.09 -30.13 0.87
CA GLN A 110 -16.39 -29.49 0.71
C GLN A 110 -16.20 -27.97 0.67
N VAL A 111 -16.54 -27.37 -0.47
CA VAL A 111 -16.49 -25.92 -0.64
C VAL A 111 -17.75 -25.31 -0.01
N SER A 112 -17.56 -24.26 0.80
CA SER A 112 -18.64 -23.50 1.42
C SER A 112 -19.09 -22.33 0.55
N GLU A 113 -18.15 -21.51 0.12
CA GLU A 113 -18.41 -20.32 -0.70
C GLU A 113 -17.16 -19.90 -1.48
N VAL A 114 -17.38 -19.11 -2.52
CA VAL A 114 -16.34 -18.47 -3.35
C VAL A 114 -16.56 -16.96 -3.34
N ARG A 115 -15.50 -16.18 -3.16
CA ARG A 115 -15.54 -14.72 -3.15
C ARG A 115 -14.49 -14.14 -4.07
N GLU A 116 -14.89 -13.19 -4.90
CA GLU A 116 -13.97 -12.38 -5.71
C GLU A 116 -13.28 -11.35 -4.81
N VAL A 117 -11.95 -11.28 -4.89
CA VAL A 117 -11.15 -10.32 -4.12
C VAL A 117 -10.06 -9.71 -5.00
N GLY A 118 -9.17 -8.93 -4.38
CA GLY A 118 -7.94 -8.50 -5.03
C GLY A 118 -8.10 -7.34 -6.00
N SER A 119 -7.06 -7.10 -6.80
CA SER A 119 -6.94 -5.86 -7.58
C SER A 119 -7.96 -5.75 -8.70
N TYR A 120 -8.31 -6.88 -9.32
CA TYR A 120 -9.34 -6.93 -10.36
C TYR A 120 -10.69 -6.49 -9.80
N LYS A 121 -11.16 -7.11 -8.70
CA LYS A 121 -12.43 -6.81 -8.05
C LYS A 121 -12.60 -5.33 -7.75
N HIS A 122 -11.54 -4.68 -7.27
CA HIS A 122 -11.56 -3.27 -6.87
C HIS A 122 -11.34 -2.28 -8.03
N ASN A 123 -11.16 -2.75 -9.27
CA ASN A 123 -10.76 -1.93 -10.42
C ASN A 123 -9.46 -1.15 -10.18
N THR A 124 -8.49 -1.81 -9.53
CA THR A 124 -7.16 -1.25 -9.21
C THR A 124 -6.02 -2.11 -9.73
N ILE A 125 -6.30 -2.96 -10.72
CA ILE A 125 -5.31 -3.75 -11.45
C ILE A 125 -4.43 -2.81 -12.30
N ILE A 126 -3.13 -3.10 -12.34
CA ILE A 126 -2.16 -2.41 -13.19
C ILE A 126 -1.49 -3.43 -14.11
N LYS A 127 -0.96 -2.96 -15.23
CA LYS A 127 -0.18 -3.79 -16.15
C LYS A 127 1.03 -4.38 -15.40
N PRO A 128 1.41 -5.63 -15.71
CA PRO A 128 2.67 -6.16 -15.21
C PRO A 128 3.84 -5.33 -15.75
N PRO A 129 4.99 -5.30 -15.05
CA PRO A 129 6.17 -4.61 -15.53
C PRO A 129 6.58 -5.10 -16.91
N VAL A 130 7.01 -4.18 -17.79
CA VAL A 130 7.45 -4.53 -19.14
C VAL A 130 8.64 -5.49 -19.06
N GLY A 131 8.54 -6.63 -19.75
CA GLY A 131 9.56 -7.68 -19.71
C GLY A 131 9.43 -8.65 -18.52
N SER A 132 8.49 -8.42 -17.59
CA SER A 132 8.14 -9.43 -16.59
C SER A 132 7.31 -10.54 -17.23
N GLN A 133 7.53 -11.77 -16.76
CA GLN A 133 6.66 -12.92 -17.06
C GLN A 133 5.43 -12.97 -16.15
N THR A 134 5.21 -11.98 -15.29
CA THR A 134 4.04 -11.94 -14.40
C THR A 134 2.76 -11.78 -15.24
N PRO A 135 1.82 -12.74 -15.18
CA PRO A 135 0.56 -12.65 -15.90
C PRO A 135 -0.39 -11.62 -15.25
N LEU A 136 -1.41 -11.19 -16.00
CA LEU A 136 -2.53 -10.45 -15.41
C LEU A 136 -3.30 -11.37 -14.48
N SER A 137 -3.47 -10.96 -13.22
CA SER A 137 -4.04 -11.82 -12.17
C SER A 137 -5.47 -11.48 -11.80
N TYR A 138 -6.24 -12.52 -11.48
CA TYR A 138 -7.56 -12.46 -10.89
C TYR A 138 -7.58 -13.30 -9.60
N ASP A 139 -8.07 -12.73 -8.50
CA ASP A 139 -8.04 -13.39 -7.19
C ASP A 139 -9.43 -13.88 -6.76
N LEU A 140 -9.51 -15.17 -6.42
CA LEU A 140 -10.69 -15.82 -5.84
C LEU A 140 -10.33 -16.40 -4.47
N VAL A 141 -11.11 -16.12 -3.44
CA VAL A 141 -11.01 -16.83 -2.15
C VAL A 141 -12.03 -17.96 -2.13
N VAL A 142 -11.55 -19.17 -1.86
CA VAL A 142 -12.37 -20.37 -1.70
C VAL A 142 -12.38 -20.77 -0.23
N VAL A 143 -13.55 -20.73 0.40
CA VAL A 143 -13.73 -21.09 1.81
C VAL A 143 -14.22 -22.53 1.90
N LEU A 144 -13.44 -23.40 2.53
CA LEU A 144 -13.79 -24.81 2.75
C LEU A 144 -14.55 -25.01 4.07
N LYS A 145 -15.50 -25.96 4.08
CA LYS A 145 -16.12 -26.47 5.32
C LYS A 145 -15.19 -27.47 6.02
N THR A 146 -14.36 -28.16 5.26
CA THR A 146 -13.34 -29.11 5.75
C THR A 146 -12.03 -28.38 6.06
N LEU A 147 -11.09 -29.09 6.68
CA LEU A 147 -9.73 -28.60 6.87
C LEU A 147 -8.99 -28.55 5.52
N PRO A 148 -8.19 -27.50 5.25
CA PRO A 148 -7.51 -27.30 3.98
C PRO A 148 -6.21 -28.14 3.94
N THR A 149 -6.31 -29.42 3.60
CA THR A 149 -5.14 -30.28 3.37
C THR A 149 -4.47 -29.98 2.03
N ARG A 150 -3.15 -30.15 1.93
CA ARG A 150 -2.42 -29.94 0.67
C ARG A 150 -2.93 -30.86 -0.44
N GLU A 151 -3.25 -32.11 -0.09
CA GLU A 151 -3.79 -33.10 -1.03
C GLU A 151 -5.17 -32.69 -1.56
N ALA A 152 -6.03 -32.12 -0.71
CA ALA A 152 -7.35 -31.66 -1.14
C ALA A 152 -7.25 -30.45 -2.09
N ILE A 153 -6.28 -29.57 -1.87
CA ILE A 153 -6.01 -28.41 -2.75
C ILE A 153 -5.54 -28.90 -4.12
N ASP A 154 -4.62 -29.85 -4.17
CA ASP A 154 -4.13 -30.44 -5.42
C ASP A 154 -5.27 -31.16 -6.19
N GLN A 155 -6.09 -31.95 -5.48
CA GLN A 155 -7.24 -32.62 -6.08
C GLN A 155 -8.29 -31.62 -6.58
N LEU A 156 -8.49 -30.48 -5.90
CA LEU A 156 -9.38 -29.42 -6.36
C LEU A 156 -8.87 -28.81 -7.66
N GLY A 157 -7.57 -28.52 -7.76
CA GLY A 157 -6.93 -28.05 -8.98
C GLY A 157 -7.09 -29.03 -10.15
N ASN A 158 -6.79 -30.30 -9.91
CA ASN A 158 -6.92 -31.35 -10.91
C ASN A 158 -8.37 -31.53 -11.39
N ARG A 159 -9.34 -31.42 -10.48
CA ARG A 159 -10.76 -31.46 -10.84
C ARG A 159 -11.16 -30.28 -11.72
N ILE A 160 -10.76 -29.05 -11.35
CA ILE A 160 -11.03 -27.86 -12.17
C ILE A 160 -10.39 -28.02 -13.56
N LYS A 161 -9.17 -28.56 -13.64
CA LYS A 161 -8.50 -28.83 -14.93
C LYS A 161 -9.31 -29.76 -15.81
N GLN A 162 -9.77 -30.90 -15.26
CA GLN A 162 -10.57 -31.87 -16.01
C GLN A 162 -11.89 -31.29 -16.48
N ASP A 163 -12.56 -30.52 -15.63
CA ASP A 163 -13.84 -29.88 -15.94
C ASP A 163 -13.68 -28.77 -17.00
N LEU A 164 -12.51 -28.10 -17.08
CA LEU A 164 -12.20 -27.13 -18.15
C LEU A 164 -11.83 -27.81 -19.46
N LEU A 165 -11.03 -28.89 -19.41
CA LEU A 165 -10.60 -29.63 -20.60
C LEU A 165 -11.77 -30.35 -21.30
N SER A 166 -12.75 -30.82 -20.53
CA SER A 166 -13.95 -31.48 -21.05
C SER A 166 -14.93 -30.54 -21.76
N GLU A 167 -14.86 -29.22 -21.51
CA GLU A 167 -15.67 -28.22 -22.22
C GLU A 167 -15.05 -27.76 -23.54
N ASN A 168 -13.73 -27.86 -23.68
CA ASN A 168 -13.03 -27.37 -24.85
C ASN A 168 -13.31 -28.26 -26.07
N GLN A 169 -13.80 -27.65 -27.16
CA GLN A 169 -13.84 -28.28 -28.48
C GLN A 169 -12.40 -28.57 -28.97
N PRO A 170 -12.17 -29.60 -29.81
CA PRO A 170 -10.82 -30.08 -30.17
C PRO A 170 -9.88 -29.07 -30.85
N ASN A 171 -10.34 -27.85 -31.18
CA ASN A 171 -9.55 -26.83 -31.88
C ASN A 171 -8.91 -25.75 -30.98
N GLU A 172 -9.23 -25.68 -29.69
CA GLU A 172 -8.63 -24.71 -28.74
C GLU A 172 -8.17 -25.43 -27.45
N ALA A 173 -7.09 -26.21 -27.54
CA ALA A 173 -6.43 -26.73 -26.35
C ALA A 173 -5.68 -25.60 -25.65
N GLU A 174 -6.39 -24.85 -24.81
CA GLU A 174 -5.80 -23.87 -23.89
C GLU A 174 -4.75 -24.57 -23.01
N VAL A 175 -3.48 -24.15 -23.11
CA VAL A 175 -2.39 -24.77 -22.32
C VAL A 175 -2.51 -24.26 -20.88
N LEU A 176 -3.29 -24.99 -20.09
CA LEU A 176 -3.50 -24.69 -18.67
C LEU A 176 -2.37 -25.30 -17.84
N SER A 177 -1.62 -24.42 -17.17
CA SER A 177 -0.69 -24.78 -16.12
C SER A 177 -1.36 -24.59 -14.76
N ILE A 178 -1.13 -25.55 -13.86
CA ILE A 178 -1.62 -25.49 -12.48
C ILE A 178 -0.41 -25.55 -11.57
N CYS A 179 -0.30 -24.54 -10.71
CA CYS A 179 0.77 -24.40 -9.76
C CYS A 179 0.18 -24.40 -8.35
N ASN A 180 0.59 -25.36 -7.53
CA ASN A 180 0.31 -25.32 -6.10
C ASN A 180 1.18 -24.24 -5.47
N THR A 181 0.56 -23.33 -4.72
CA THR A 181 1.24 -22.20 -4.08
C THR A 181 1.01 -22.24 -2.58
N ASP A 182 1.79 -21.46 -1.83
CA ASP A 182 1.64 -21.40 -0.38
C ASP A 182 0.25 -20.92 0.05
N TYR A 183 -0.46 -20.17 -0.79
CA TYR A 183 -1.79 -19.65 -0.52
C TYR A 183 -2.93 -20.53 -1.02
N GLY A 184 -2.65 -21.60 -1.76
CA GLY A 184 -3.65 -22.43 -2.41
C GLY A 184 -3.17 -22.88 -3.78
N LEU A 185 -3.75 -22.29 -4.83
CA LEU A 185 -3.56 -22.75 -6.20
C LEU A 185 -3.53 -21.58 -7.19
N SER A 186 -2.73 -21.68 -8.25
CA SER A 186 -2.72 -20.74 -9.39
C SER A 186 -3.02 -21.52 -10.67
N ILE A 187 -4.00 -21.05 -11.45
CA ILE A 187 -4.32 -21.59 -12.78
C ILE A 187 -3.93 -20.54 -13.81
N GLU A 188 -3.01 -20.88 -14.72
CA GLU A 188 -2.44 -19.93 -15.66
C GLU A 188 -2.54 -20.43 -17.09
N ASN A 189 -2.85 -19.49 -18.00
CA ASN A 189 -2.87 -19.69 -19.46
C ASN A 189 -1.81 -18.80 -20.14
N GLY A 190 -0.61 -18.73 -19.55
CA GLY A 190 0.54 -17.97 -20.07
C GLY A 190 0.45 -16.44 -19.88
N GLN A 191 -0.62 -15.79 -20.34
CA GLN A 191 -0.80 -14.34 -20.22
C GLN A 191 -1.64 -13.93 -19.00
N MET A 192 -2.43 -14.86 -18.48
CA MET A 192 -3.41 -14.63 -17.42
C MET A 192 -3.29 -15.70 -16.35
N ALA A 193 -3.53 -15.31 -15.09
CA ALA A 193 -3.56 -16.20 -13.95
C ALA A 193 -4.81 -15.95 -13.11
N VAL A 194 -5.41 -17.04 -12.62
CA VAL A 194 -6.44 -17.01 -11.60
C VAL A 194 -5.87 -17.64 -10.33
N HIS A 195 -5.68 -16.80 -9.31
CA HIS A 195 -5.18 -17.22 -8.01
C HIS A 195 -6.35 -17.62 -7.12
N ILE A 196 -6.37 -18.88 -6.71
CA ILE A 196 -7.34 -19.47 -5.81
C ILE A 196 -6.72 -19.49 -4.41
N LEU A 197 -7.09 -18.51 -3.61
CA LEU A 197 -6.71 -18.34 -2.22
C LEU A 197 -7.58 -19.28 -1.36
N VAL A 198 -7.02 -20.41 -0.92
CA VAL A 198 -7.79 -21.41 -0.17
C VAL A 198 -7.80 -21.07 1.32
N THR A 199 -8.95 -21.16 1.95
CA THR A 199 -9.09 -21.04 3.40
C THR A 199 -10.19 -21.94 3.93
N THR A 200 -10.44 -21.91 5.23
CA THR A 200 -11.50 -22.69 5.89
C THR A 200 -12.34 -21.78 6.79
N ILE A 201 -13.48 -22.28 7.23
CA ILE A 201 -14.35 -21.55 8.17
C ILE A 201 -13.62 -21.22 9.49
N PRO A 202 -13.92 -20.08 10.15
CA PRO A 202 -13.19 -19.63 11.35
C PRO A 202 -13.11 -20.65 12.48
N MET A 203 -14.14 -21.48 12.65
CA MET A 203 -14.19 -22.53 13.68
C MET A 203 -13.08 -23.57 13.50
N ASN A 204 -12.67 -23.84 12.26
CA ASN A 204 -11.65 -24.84 11.93
C ASN A 204 -10.21 -24.34 12.15
N LEU A 205 -9.99 -23.01 12.25
CA LEU A 205 -8.65 -22.42 12.34
C LEU A 205 -7.85 -22.87 13.56
N ASN A 206 -8.52 -23.32 14.62
CA ASN A 206 -7.89 -23.81 15.84
C ASN A 206 -7.54 -25.30 15.77
N SER A 207 -8.05 -26.01 14.77
CA SER A 207 -7.86 -27.45 14.56
C SER A 207 -6.85 -27.75 13.44
N LEU A 208 -6.13 -26.74 12.96
CA LEU A 208 -5.14 -26.88 11.89
C LEU A 208 -3.84 -27.51 12.43
N ASP A 209 -3.55 -28.71 11.95
CA ASP A 209 -2.22 -29.34 12.02
C ASP A 209 -1.26 -28.76 10.95
N PRO A 210 -0.11 -28.16 11.34
CA PRO A 210 0.89 -27.59 10.43
C PRO A 210 1.56 -28.59 9.47
N SER A 211 1.54 -29.88 9.78
CA SER A 211 2.21 -30.90 8.95
C SER A 211 1.44 -31.21 7.66
N ILE A 212 0.10 -31.18 7.74
CA ILE A 212 -0.81 -31.61 6.66
C ILE A 212 -1.64 -30.47 6.08
N HIS A 213 -1.94 -29.43 6.86
CA HIS A 213 -2.81 -28.35 6.43
C HIS A 213 -2.04 -27.12 5.97
N LEU A 214 -2.76 -26.26 5.24
CA LEU A 214 -2.34 -24.89 5.00
C LEU A 214 -2.09 -24.17 6.34
N SER A 215 -1.06 -23.32 6.38
CA SER A 215 -0.69 -22.66 7.62
C SER A 215 -1.81 -21.77 8.13
N ARG A 216 -1.97 -21.72 9.46
CA ARG A 216 -3.00 -20.90 10.11
C ARG A 216 -2.90 -19.42 9.72
N GLN A 217 -1.67 -18.92 9.55
CA GLN A 217 -1.42 -17.55 9.14
C GLN A 217 -1.95 -17.28 7.72
N ILE A 218 -1.73 -18.21 6.79
CA ILE A 218 -2.21 -18.08 5.41
C ILE A 218 -3.73 -18.17 5.35
N CYS A 219 -4.36 -19.11 6.07
CA CYS A 219 -5.82 -19.18 6.15
C CYS A 219 -6.44 -17.88 6.69
N LYS A 220 -5.84 -17.30 7.75
CA LYS A 220 -6.26 -16.00 8.29
C LYS A 220 -6.07 -14.87 7.27
N ARG A 221 -4.94 -14.82 6.57
CA ARG A 221 -4.67 -13.84 5.51
C ARG A 221 -5.73 -13.91 4.40
N ASN A 222 -6.04 -15.12 3.94
CA ASN A 222 -7.03 -15.35 2.89
C ASN A 222 -8.46 -14.98 3.36
N LEU A 223 -8.81 -15.24 4.63
CA LEU A 223 -10.08 -14.76 5.22
C LEU A 223 -10.12 -13.22 5.33
N ASN A 224 -9.01 -12.60 5.72
CA ASN A 224 -8.91 -11.15 5.78
C ASN A 224 -9.03 -10.53 4.38
N ALA A 225 -8.58 -11.19 3.31
CA ALA A 225 -8.78 -10.71 1.95
C ALA A 225 -10.27 -10.54 1.59
N ILE A 226 -11.17 -11.40 2.10
CA ILE A 226 -12.62 -11.25 1.95
C ILE A 226 -13.11 -9.99 2.68
N LYS A 227 -12.65 -9.79 3.93
CA LYS A 227 -13.00 -8.61 4.74
C LYS A 227 -12.51 -7.32 4.08
N HIS A 228 -11.26 -7.31 3.62
CA HIS A 228 -10.66 -6.20 2.91
C HIS A 228 -11.45 -5.88 1.65
N ALA A 229 -11.85 -6.90 0.88
CA ALA A 229 -12.60 -6.69 -0.35
C ALA A 229 -13.95 -6.02 -0.08
N LYS A 230 -14.67 -6.49 0.94
CA LYS A 230 -15.92 -5.86 1.38
C LYS A 230 -15.70 -4.41 1.82
N TRP A 231 -14.68 -4.14 2.61
CA TRP A 231 -14.38 -2.77 3.04
C TRP A 231 -14.03 -1.84 1.88
N VAL A 232 -13.21 -2.30 0.92
CA VAL A 232 -12.85 -1.50 -0.27
C VAL A 232 -14.08 -1.20 -1.11
N ASP A 233 -14.97 -2.18 -1.32
CA ASP A 233 -16.22 -1.98 -2.06
C ASP A 233 -17.13 -0.93 -1.38
N GLU A 234 -17.21 -0.96 -0.04
CA GLU A 234 -18.08 -0.05 0.74
C GLU A 234 -17.48 1.35 0.93
N THR A 235 -16.15 1.47 1.08
CA THR A 235 -15.49 2.74 1.49
C THR A 235 -14.64 3.40 0.41
N CYS A 236 -14.11 2.63 -0.55
CA CYS A 236 -13.18 3.09 -1.57
C CYS A 236 -13.82 3.19 -2.96
N SER A 237 -15.13 3.48 -3.01
CA SER A 237 -15.89 3.56 -4.26
C SER A 237 -15.46 4.73 -5.15
N HIS A 238 -14.94 5.81 -4.54
CA HIS A 238 -14.60 7.04 -5.24
C HIS A 238 -13.46 6.86 -6.27
N PRO A 239 -13.61 7.35 -7.53
CA PRO A 239 -12.59 7.18 -8.57
C PRO A 239 -11.20 7.70 -8.22
N SER A 240 -11.07 8.81 -7.48
CA SER A 240 -9.75 9.32 -7.07
C SER A 240 -8.98 8.37 -6.17
N ILE A 241 -9.68 7.59 -5.32
CA ILE A 241 -9.04 6.58 -4.46
C ILE A 241 -8.47 5.47 -5.34
N LYS A 242 -9.28 4.91 -6.25
CA LYS A 242 -8.86 3.84 -7.16
C LYS A 242 -7.72 4.26 -8.08
N LEU A 243 -7.73 5.52 -8.50
CA LEU A 243 -6.64 6.12 -9.26
C LEU A 243 -5.36 6.24 -8.42
N LEU A 244 -5.45 6.76 -7.20
CA LEU A 244 -4.29 6.85 -6.30
C LEU A 244 -3.72 5.45 -5.97
N VAL A 245 -4.57 4.44 -5.74
CA VAL A 245 -4.12 3.05 -5.53
C VAL A 245 -3.29 2.54 -6.72
N ARG A 246 -3.75 2.75 -7.96
CA ARG A 246 -2.99 2.34 -9.17
C ARG A 246 -1.65 3.04 -9.25
N LEU A 247 -1.59 4.34 -8.96
CA LEU A 247 -0.33 5.10 -8.97
C LEU A 247 0.63 4.66 -7.88
N LEU A 248 0.15 4.39 -6.66
CA LEU A 248 1.00 3.90 -5.57
C LEU A 248 1.53 2.50 -5.87
N LYS A 249 0.74 1.63 -6.50
CA LYS A 249 1.23 0.33 -6.99
C LYS A 249 2.27 0.48 -8.10
N ASP A 250 2.07 1.41 -9.04
CA ASP A 250 3.05 1.73 -10.09
C ASP A 250 4.37 2.28 -9.51
N LEU A 251 4.29 3.21 -8.55
CA LEU A 251 5.46 3.72 -7.84
C LEU A 251 6.18 2.59 -7.10
N ARG A 252 5.43 1.71 -6.43
CA ARG A 252 5.99 0.53 -5.76
C ARG A 252 6.71 -0.42 -6.70
N GLN A 253 6.21 -0.63 -7.92
CA GLN A 253 6.87 -1.47 -8.92
C GLN A 253 8.19 -0.88 -9.42
N ARG A 254 8.29 0.46 -9.50
CA ARG A 254 9.48 1.14 -10.04
C ARG A 254 10.52 1.48 -8.99
N PHE A 255 10.11 1.67 -7.74
CA PHE A 255 11.00 2.08 -6.66
C PHE A 255 10.99 1.02 -5.55
N ASN A 256 12.05 0.19 -5.52
CA ASN A 256 12.20 -0.94 -4.59
C ASN A 256 12.09 -0.55 -3.11
N GLY A 257 12.41 0.70 -2.75
CA GLY A 257 12.25 1.17 -1.38
C GLY A 257 10.79 1.23 -0.89
N LEU A 258 9.82 1.24 -1.81
CA LEU A 258 8.39 1.19 -1.51
C LEU A 258 7.82 -0.25 -1.46
N GLU A 259 8.64 -1.27 -1.75
CA GLU A 259 8.24 -2.69 -1.73
C GLU A 259 7.46 -3.09 -0.46
N PRO A 260 7.83 -2.63 0.75
CA PRO A 260 7.13 -3.03 1.97
C PRO A 260 5.66 -2.59 2.07
N LEU A 261 5.23 -1.64 1.22
CA LEU A 261 3.82 -1.24 1.13
C LEU A 261 2.99 -2.35 0.47
N ASN A 262 2.43 -3.24 1.29
CA ASN A 262 1.50 -4.25 0.78
C ASN A 262 0.22 -3.60 0.20
N THR A 263 -0.53 -4.36 -0.61
CA THR A 263 -1.73 -3.85 -1.30
C THR A 263 -2.81 -3.32 -0.34
N TRP A 264 -2.94 -3.92 0.85
CA TRP A 264 -3.91 -3.45 1.85
C TRP A 264 -3.54 -2.08 2.41
N LEU A 265 -2.26 -1.87 2.77
CA LEU A 265 -1.74 -0.58 3.21
C LEU A 265 -1.88 0.49 2.13
N ILE A 266 -1.67 0.14 0.85
CA ILE A 266 -1.90 1.06 -0.26
C ILE A 266 -3.37 1.51 -0.31
N ASN A 267 -4.33 0.59 -0.12
CA ASN A 267 -5.75 0.95 -0.09
C ASN A 267 -6.09 1.85 1.10
N LEU A 268 -5.59 1.51 2.31
CA LEU A 268 -5.80 2.33 3.51
C LEU A 268 -5.19 3.73 3.35
N LEU A 269 -3.96 3.81 2.83
CA LEU A 269 -3.26 5.08 2.59
C LEU A 269 -4.02 5.92 1.56
N ALA A 270 -4.42 5.32 0.44
CA ALA A 270 -5.15 6.03 -0.60
C ALA A 270 -6.51 6.55 -0.11
N HIS A 271 -7.25 5.73 0.64
CA HIS A 271 -8.48 6.15 1.29
C HIS A 271 -8.22 7.32 2.24
N HIS A 272 -7.28 7.17 3.18
CA HIS A 272 -6.92 8.20 4.15
C HIS A 272 -6.54 9.52 3.47
N CYS A 273 -5.70 9.47 2.42
CA CYS A 273 -5.27 10.67 1.72
C CYS A 273 -6.43 11.42 1.06
N VAL A 274 -7.41 10.71 0.50
CA VAL A 274 -8.52 11.35 -0.23
C VAL A 274 -9.65 11.80 0.71
N THR A 275 -9.98 11.00 1.73
CA THR A 275 -11.21 11.20 2.53
C THR A 275 -10.97 11.88 3.88
N ASN A 276 -9.83 11.64 4.52
CA ASN A 276 -9.57 12.18 5.86
C ASN A 276 -8.98 13.59 5.76
N ASN A 277 -9.78 14.63 5.52
CA ASN A 277 -9.30 16.01 5.50
C ASN A 277 -10.22 16.95 6.29
N ASN A 278 -9.77 18.17 6.57
CA ASN A 278 -10.50 19.14 7.40
C ASN A 278 -11.90 19.49 6.88
N ASN A 279 -12.14 19.37 5.57
CA ASN A 279 -13.46 19.52 4.98
C ASN A 279 -14.01 18.11 4.66
N SER A 280 -14.56 17.43 5.67
CA SER A 280 -15.01 16.02 5.57
C SER A 280 -16.01 15.72 4.44
N HIS A 281 -16.58 16.74 3.80
CA HIS A 281 -17.49 16.60 2.66
C HIS A 281 -16.81 16.71 1.29
N GLU A 282 -15.56 17.13 1.24
CA GLU A 282 -14.81 17.34 0.01
C GLU A 282 -13.70 16.33 -0.12
N GLN A 283 -13.58 15.68 -1.28
CA GLN A 283 -12.53 14.72 -1.55
C GLN A 283 -11.35 15.40 -2.21
N LEU A 284 -10.13 15.07 -1.78
CA LEU A 284 -8.96 15.72 -2.37
C LEU A 284 -8.79 15.37 -3.86
N PRO A 285 -8.43 16.34 -4.70
CA PRO A 285 -8.05 16.09 -6.08
C PRO A 285 -6.83 15.14 -6.17
N PRO A 286 -6.68 14.39 -7.27
CA PRO A 286 -5.59 13.41 -7.43
C PRO A 286 -4.18 13.97 -7.20
N SER A 287 -3.92 15.21 -7.62
CA SER A 287 -2.63 15.89 -7.45
C SER A 287 -2.28 16.13 -5.98
N TYR A 288 -3.24 16.59 -5.18
CA TYR A 288 -3.08 16.76 -3.74
C TYR A 288 -2.99 15.41 -3.03
N ALA A 289 -3.81 14.44 -3.42
CA ALA A 289 -3.83 13.13 -2.78
C ALA A 289 -2.50 12.37 -2.98
N LEU A 290 -1.90 12.42 -4.18
CA LEU A 290 -0.58 11.84 -4.43
C LEU A 290 0.54 12.54 -3.64
N LYS A 291 0.56 13.88 -3.65
CA LYS A 291 1.52 14.66 -2.86
C LYS A 291 1.39 14.34 -1.37
N ARG A 292 0.16 14.28 -0.86
CA ARG A 292 -0.13 13.94 0.54
C ARG A 292 0.32 12.54 0.91
N ALA A 293 0.11 11.54 0.04
CA ALA A 293 0.59 10.18 0.29
C ALA A 293 2.11 10.14 0.48
N LEU A 294 2.87 10.79 -0.41
CA LEU A 294 4.32 10.89 -0.26
C LEU A 294 4.73 11.73 0.95
N GLN A 295 4.01 12.81 1.27
CA GLN A 295 4.27 13.64 2.46
C GLN A 295 4.09 12.85 3.76
N LEU A 296 3.02 12.07 3.89
CA LEU A 296 2.76 11.25 5.06
C LEU A 296 3.82 10.16 5.22
N LEU A 297 4.18 9.46 4.13
CA LEU A 297 5.26 8.48 4.17
C LEU A 297 6.60 9.14 4.54
N SER A 298 6.87 10.33 4.00
CA SER A 298 8.09 11.10 4.28
C SER A 298 8.16 11.65 5.70
N SER A 299 7.01 11.93 6.33
CA SER A 299 6.90 12.37 7.72
C SER A 299 6.97 11.22 8.72
N GLY A 300 7.21 9.99 8.23
CA GLY A 300 7.42 8.83 9.08
C GLY A 300 6.15 8.13 9.50
N LEU A 301 5.09 8.13 8.67
CA LEU A 301 3.81 7.48 8.99
C LEU A 301 3.96 6.04 9.50
N PHE A 302 4.97 5.31 9.04
CA PHE A 302 5.26 3.93 9.47
C PHE A 302 6.58 3.78 10.25
N LEU A 303 7.15 4.88 10.78
CA LEU A 303 8.33 4.81 11.65
C LEU A 303 7.93 4.46 13.10
N PRO A 304 8.88 3.98 13.92
CA PRO A 304 8.62 3.67 15.32
C PRO A 304 8.07 4.88 16.09
N GLY A 305 7.06 4.62 16.92
CA GLY A 305 6.37 5.64 17.69
C GLY A 305 5.27 6.37 16.91
N SER A 306 5.24 6.27 15.58
CA SER A 306 4.10 6.77 14.79
C SER A 306 2.85 5.98 15.14
N SER A 307 1.72 6.67 15.15
CA SER A 307 0.42 6.06 15.29
C SER A 307 0.03 5.26 14.05
N GLY A 308 0.53 5.58 12.85
CA GLY A 308 0.22 4.83 11.62
C GLY A 308 -1.24 4.96 11.17
N LEU A 309 -1.65 4.06 10.26
CA LEU A 309 -3.00 4.06 9.70
C LEU A 309 -3.96 3.24 10.56
N TYR A 310 -5.22 3.70 10.63
CA TYR A 310 -6.29 2.93 11.23
C TYR A 310 -6.67 1.73 10.35
N ASP A 311 -6.66 0.53 10.92
CA ASP A 311 -7.17 -0.68 10.28
C ASP A 311 -8.51 -1.09 10.90
N PRO A 312 -9.61 -1.10 10.13
CA PRO A 312 -10.94 -1.45 10.63
C PRO A 312 -11.07 -2.90 11.12
N PHE A 313 -10.09 -3.78 10.86
CA PHE A 313 -10.17 -5.20 11.18
C PHE A 313 -9.21 -5.66 12.28
N ASN A 314 -8.47 -4.75 12.91
CA ASN A 314 -7.60 -5.08 14.03
C ASN A 314 -8.36 -4.95 15.37
N ASP A 315 -8.76 -6.08 15.96
CA ASP A 315 -9.60 -6.16 17.17
C ASP A 315 -8.85 -5.89 18.51
N SER A 316 -7.63 -5.36 18.49
CA SER A 316 -6.86 -5.17 19.73
C SER A 316 -6.92 -3.72 20.26
N HIS A 317 -7.65 -3.55 21.38
CA HIS A 317 -7.67 -2.42 22.31
C HIS A 317 -6.87 -1.17 21.88
N ALA A 318 -7.57 -0.16 21.34
CA ALA A 318 -7.24 1.28 21.28
C ALA A 318 -5.89 1.75 20.67
N ASN A 319 -4.87 0.90 20.54
CA ASN A 319 -3.51 1.29 20.18
C ASN A 319 -2.88 0.43 19.07
N SER A 320 -3.58 -0.61 18.60
CA SER A 320 -3.10 -1.45 17.49
C SER A 320 -3.63 -0.91 16.17
N ARG A 321 -3.25 0.33 15.82
CA ARG A 321 -3.35 0.82 14.44
C ARG A 321 -2.50 -0.12 13.56
N SER A 322 -2.83 -0.30 12.27
CA SER A 322 -2.08 -1.22 11.39
C SER A 322 -0.64 -0.72 11.26
N GLN A 323 0.21 -1.15 12.18
CA GLN A 323 1.62 -1.16 11.95
C GLN A 323 1.85 -2.32 10.98
N PRO A 324 2.25 -2.04 9.74
CA PRO A 324 2.84 -3.04 8.87
C PRO A 324 3.71 -4.01 9.67
N ILE A 325 3.59 -5.31 9.37
CA ILE A 325 4.67 -6.24 9.68
C ILE A 325 5.81 -5.84 8.75
N MET A 326 6.58 -4.84 9.17
CA MET A 326 7.78 -4.33 8.52
C MET A 326 8.88 -4.30 9.57
N THR A 327 10.05 -4.75 9.19
CA THR A 327 11.27 -4.57 9.96
C THR A 327 11.62 -3.08 10.08
N LEU A 328 12.42 -2.71 11.07
CA LEU A 328 12.87 -1.32 11.23
C LEU A 328 13.65 -0.83 9.99
N GLU A 329 14.42 -1.71 9.36
CA GLU A 329 15.14 -1.43 8.11
C GLU A 329 14.17 -1.12 6.96
N GLU A 330 13.09 -1.89 6.83
CA GLU A 330 12.06 -1.64 5.80
C GLU A 330 11.31 -0.34 6.04
N GLN A 331 10.98 -0.02 7.30
CA GLN A 331 10.33 1.24 7.67
C GLN A 331 11.20 2.45 7.32
N ASP A 332 12.49 2.39 7.65
CA ASP A 332 13.45 3.45 7.35
C ASP A 332 13.70 3.59 5.84
N ARG A 333 13.89 2.47 5.13
CA ARG A 333 14.01 2.44 3.66
C ARG A 333 12.78 3.04 2.98
N LEU A 334 11.58 2.72 3.47
CA LEU A 334 10.33 3.27 2.96
C LEU A 334 10.25 4.79 3.17
N CYS A 335 10.62 5.26 4.35
CA CYS A 335 10.59 6.68 4.71
C CYS A 335 11.60 7.49 3.88
N SER A 336 12.87 7.10 3.88
CA SER A 336 13.96 7.73 3.11
C SER A 336 13.69 7.75 1.60
N THR A 337 13.15 6.65 1.06
CA THR A 337 12.71 6.59 -0.34
C THR A 337 11.60 7.58 -0.62
N SER A 338 10.58 7.64 0.25
CA SER A 338 9.46 8.57 0.11
C SER A 338 9.91 10.03 0.19
N GLN A 339 10.84 10.36 1.09
CA GLN A 339 11.43 11.70 1.21
C GLN A 339 12.18 12.12 -0.06
N THR A 340 12.93 11.18 -0.65
CA THR A 340 13.63 11.40 -1.92
C THR A 340 12.63 11.61 -3.07
N LEU A 341 11.61 10.76 -3.17
CA LEU A 341 10.55 10.85 -4.19
C LEU A 341 9.71 12.11 -4.06
N LEU A 342 9.40 12.57 -2.84
CA LEU A 342 8.64 13.81 -2.62
C LEU A 342 9.39 15.02 -3.17
N ARG A 343 10.70 15.11 -2.92
CA ARG A 343 11.55 16.18 -3.46
C ARG A 343 11.67 16.07 -4.98
N ALA A 344 11.85 14.86 -5.50
CA ALA A 344 11.91 14.61 -6.93
C ALA A 344 10.60 14.98 -7.64
N LEU A 345 9.43 14.70 -7.02
CA LEU A 345 8.12 15.02 -7.56
C LEU A 345 7.92 16.53 -7.72
N ALA A 346 8.46 17.32 -6.78
CA ALA A 346 8.40 18.78 -6.84
C ALA A 346 9.29 19.37 -7.95
N ILE A 347 10.39 18.69 -8.33
CA ILE A 347 11.35 19.15 -9.33
C ILE A 347 10.99 18.66 -10.74
N HIS A 348 10.59 17.38 -10.84
CA HIS A 348 10.39 16.69 -12.11
C HIS A 348 9.28 15.62 -12.03
N PRO A 349 8.00 16.02 -12.04
CA PRO A 349 6.89 15.09 -11.83
C PRO A 349 6.74 14.03 -12.93
N ARG A 350 7.08 14.37 -14.19
CA ARG A 350 7.04 13.44 -15.32
C ARG A 350 8.04 12.29 -15.16
N TYR A 351 9.25 12.57 -14.66
CA TYR A 351 10.23 11.56 -14.29
C TYR A 351 9.73 10.64 -13.16
N VAL A 352 9.22 11.21 -12.05
CA VAL A 352 8.74 10.40 -10.90
C VAL A 352 7.57 9.50 -11.30
N LEU A 353 6.72 9.95 -12.21
CA LEU A 353 5.61 9.18 -12.75
C LEU A 353 6.02 8.24 -13.91
N GLY A 354 7.30 8.15 -14.27
CA GLY A 354 7.78 7.22 -15.29
C GLY A 354 7.29 7.56 -16.71
N LEU A 355 7.05 8.84 -16.98
CA LEU A 355 6.69 9.36 -18.31
C LEU A 355 7.90 9.91 -19.06
N GLU A 356 8.98 10.19 -18.35
CA GLU A 356 10.26 10.66 -18.89
C GLU A 356 11.39 9.92 -18.21
N ASP A 357 12.41 9.56 -18.99
CA ASP A 357 13.63 8.97 -18.48
C ASP A 357 14.47 10.02 -17.73
N GLY A 358 15.32 9.55 -16.82
CA GLY A 358 16.19 10.44 -16.07
C GLY A 358 17.29 9.67 -15.33
N PRO A 359 18.14 10.38 -14.57
CA PRO A 359 19.22 9.75 -13.83
C PRO A 359 18.65 8.80 -12.76
N ASP A 360 19.45 7.85 -12.31
CA ASP A 360 19.11 7.11 -11.09
C ASP A 360 19.27 8.06 -9.88
N ILE A 361 18.14 8.54 -9.35
CA ILE A 361 18.12 9.48 -8.23
C ILE A 361 18.53 8.86 -6.90
N PHE A 362 18.70 7.54 -6.83
CA PHE A 362 19.14 6.82 -5.62
C PHE A 362 20.62 6.43 -5.66
N ALA A 363 21.27 6.46 -6.83
CA ALA A 363 22.69 6.09 -6.97
C ALA A 363 23.67 7.09 -6.34
N GLY A 364 23.24 8.35 -6.16
CA GLY A 364 24.06 9.40 -5.56
C GLY A 364 23.67 10.80 -6.04
N PRO A 365 24.53 11.82 -5.81
CA PRO A 365 24.28 13.18 -6.26
C PRO A 365 24.14 13.25 -7.80
N CYS A 366 23.07 13.88 -8.28
CA CYS A 366 22.77 14.02 -9.71
C CYS A 366 22.19 15.40 -10.03
N GLN A 367 21.98 15.70 -11.32
CA GLN A 367 21.19 16.85 -11.74
C GLN A 367 19.81 16.38 -12.20
N LEU A 368 18.75 16.86 -11.56
CA LEU A 368 17.37 16.56 -11.90
C LEU A 368 16.70 17.84 -12.40
N ASN A 369 16.30 17.86 -13.68
CA ASN A 369 15.67 19.02 -14.32
C ASN A 369 16.43 20.36 -14.07
N GLY A 370 17.76 20.32 -14.15
CA GLY A 370 18.64 21.48 -13.91
C GLY A 370 18.91 21.83 -12.44
N VAL A 371 18.36 21.08 -11.49
CA VAL A 371 18.57 21.28 -10.04
C VAL A 371 19.52 20.22 -9.50
N ALA A 372 20.51 20.63 -8.70
CA ALA A 372 21.37 19.69 -7.98
C ALA A 372 20.53 18.88 -6.97
N PHE A 373 20.57 17.56 -7.10
CA PHE A 373 19.73 16.64 -6.35
C PHE A 373 20.61 15.62 -5.61
N THR A 374 20.29 15.36 -4.35
CA THR A 374 20.97 14.35 -3.52
C THR A 374 19.93 13.49 -2.82
N PRO A 375 19.98 12.15 -2.94
CA PRO A 375 19.06 11.27 -2.24
C PRO A 375 19.23 11.35 -0.72
N ASN A 376 18.18 10.95 0.00
CA ASN A 376 18.33 10.67 1.43
C ASN A 376 18.89 9.25 1.59
N GLU A 377 19.84 9.10 2.51
CA GLU A 377 20.39 7.81 2.89
C GLU A 377 19.57 7.21 4.04
N PRO A 378 19.37 5.88 4.07
CA PRO A 378 18.78 5.21 5.22
C PRO A 378 19.68 5.39 6.45
N VAL A 379 19.07 5.58 7.61
CA VAL A 379 19.73 5.80 8.89
C VAL A 379 20.05 4.47 9.57
N ILE A 380 19.17 3.47 9.45
CA ILE A 380 19.32 2.17 10.10
C ILE A 380 20.21 1.28 9.23
N SER A 381 21.39 0.95 9.75
CA SER A 381 22.29 -0.01 9.12
C SER A 381 21.96 -1.46 9.52
N LYS A 382 22.38 -2.43 8.69
CA LYS A 382 22.22 -3.86 8.98
C LYS A 382 22.83 -4.29 10.32
N ASP A 383 23.88 -3.62 10.77
CA ASP A 383 24.62 -3.98 11.98
C ASP A 383 23.94 -3.53 13.29
N GLU A 384 23.13 -2.47 13.24
CA GLU A 384 22.45 -1.92 14.42
C GLU A 384 21.11 -2.61 14.74
N SER A 385 20.50 -3.25 13.73
CA SER A 385 19.22 -3.97 13.86
C SER A 385 19.25 -5.08 14.93
N ASN A 386 20.41 -5.71 15.14
CA ASN A 386 20.63 -6.75 16.14
C ASN A 386 20.81 -6.23 17.58
N SER A 387 21.02 -4.93 17.79
CA SER A 387 21.36 -4.36 19.10
C SER A 387 20.20 -3.70 19.83
N HIS A 388 19.08 -3.45 19.15
CA HIS A 388 17.89 -2.76 19.68
C HIS A 388 16.62 -3.61 19.75
N MET A 389 16.75 -4.92 19.55
CA MET A 389 15.67 -5.86 19.85
C MET A 389 15.58 -6.07 21.37
N SER A 390 14.72 -5.32 22.05
CA SER A 390 14.27 -5.67 23.39
C SER A 390 13.60 -7.05 23.36
N SER A 391 13.70 -7.81 24.46
CA SER A 391 13.26 -9.20 24.57
C SER A 391 11.78 -9.45 24.22
N ASP A 392 10.95 -8.41 24.21
CA ASP A 392 9.55 -8.50 23.80
C ASP A 392 9.37 -8.53 22.27
N THR A 393 10.30 -7.92 21.52
CA THR A 393 10.32 -7.99 20.05
C THR A 393 10.88 -9.34 19.57
N GLN A 394 11.77 -9.97 20.34
CA GLN A 394 12.30 -11.31 20.05
C GLN A 394 11.21 -12.39 20.07
N GLN A 395 10.19 -12.31 20.93
CA GLN A 395 9.08 -13.27 20.90
C GLN A 395 8.13 -13.10 19.70
N GLN A 396 8.16 -11.96 19.00
CA GLN A 396 7.44 -11.78 17.74
C GLN A 396 8.34 -12.01 16.51
N ALA A 397 9.63 -11.66 16.58
CA ALA A 397 10.59 -11.82 15.49
C ALA A 397 11.08 -13.27 15.30
N ILE A 398 11.24 -14.05 16.38
CA ILE A 398 11.70 -15.46 16.31
C ILE A 398 10.64 -16.39 15.71
N TYR A 399 9.37 -15.94 15.59
CA TYR A 399 8.28 -16.76 15.02
C TYR A 399 8.10 -16.63 13.50
N VAL A 400 8.87 -15.80 12.78
CA VAL A 400 8.63 -15.51 11.36
C VAL A 400 9.91 -15.56 10.50
N GLU A 401 11.00 -16.16 10.99
CA GLU A 401 12.25 -16.36 10.21
C GLU A 401 12.10 -17.34 9.01
N VAL A 402 10.88 -17.71 8.63
CA VAL A 402 10.58 -18.54 7.48
C VAL A 402 9.52 -17.83 6.63
N ASN A 403 9.97 -16.97 5.71
CA ASN A 403 9.48 -16.82 4.32
C ASN A 403 9.68 -15.41 3.75
N SER A 404 10.41 -15.35 2.63
CA SER A 404 10.11 -14.50 1.48
C SER A 404 9.79 -15.41 0.31
#